data_AF-A0A921MDQ4-F1
#
_entry.id   AF-A0A921MDQ4-F1
#
_cell.length_a   1.000
_cell.length_b   1.000
_cell.length_c   1.000
_cell.angle_alpha   90.00
_cell.angle_beta   90.00
_cell.angle_gamma   90.00
#
_symmetry.space_group_name_H-M   'P 1'
#
loop_
_entity.id
_entity.type
_entity.pdbx_description
1 polymer ?
#
loop_
_entity_poly.entity_id
_entity_poly.type
_entity_poly.pdbx_seq_one_letter_code
_entity_poly.pdbx_strand_id
1 'polypeptide(L)'
;MTNFRVRRALADTPAYRPGRPPAAVEGITSYKLSSNENHLEPLASVVEAVEGASGAPALYPDPAATELTAALADYHGVPVDHVVTSAGSSESLAALVGITLDGEKQVVYPWPSFEMYPQLSSFSGARQVAVPLT
;
A
#
# COMPACT_ATOMS: atom_id res chain seq x y z
N MET A 1 12.68 -29.34 14.44
CA MET A 1 11.98 -28.17 13.90
C MET A 1 10.69 -28.65 13.28
N THR A 2 9.54 -28.23 13.80
CA THR A 2 8.23 -28.64 13.29
C THR A 2 8.02 -28.03 11.91
N ASN A 3 7.92 -28.86 10.87
CA ASN A 3 7.59 -28.40 9.52
C ASN A 3 6.13 -27.97 9.49
N PHE A 4 5.89 -26.65 9.58
CA PHE A 4 4.56 -26.10 9.34
C PHE A 4 4.21 -26.27 7.87
N ARG A 5 3.05 -26.88 7.58
CA ARG A 5 2.52 -26.95 6.22
C ARG A 5 1.88 -25.60 5.88
N VAL A 6 2.51 -24.85 5.00
CA VAL A 6 1.99 -23.59 4.46
C VAL A 6 1.34 -23.82 3.09
N ARG A 7 0.52 -22.86 2.62
CA ARG A 7 -0.13 -22.92 1.30
C ARG A 7 0.94 -22.98 0.20
N ARG A 8 0.77 -23.88 -0.78
CA ARG A 8 1.69 -24.03 -1.93
C ARG A 8 1.89 -22.74 -2.70
N ALA A 9 0.87 -21.88 -2.77
CA ALA A 9 0.93 -20.57 -3.43
C ALA A 9 2.05 -19.67 -2.88
N LEU A 10 2.51 -19.89 -1.64
CA LEU A 10 3.61 -19.14 -1.03
C LEU A 10 5.00 -19.56 -1.51
N ALA A 11 5.13 -20.70 -2.20
CA ALA A 11 6.43 -21.17 -2.70
C ALA A 11 7.02 -20.22 -3.75
N ASP A 12 6.15 -19.56 -4.52
CA ASP A 12 6.53 -18.67 -5.62
C ASP A 12 6.38 -17.18 -5.26
N THR A 13 6.11 -16.86 -3.98
CA THR A 13 5.99 -15.46 -3.53
C THR A 13 7.37 -14.80 -3.51
N PRO A 14 7.60 -13.72 -4.27
CA PRO A 14 8.85 -12.98 -4.20
C PRO A 14 9.01 -12.37 -2.81
N ALA A 15 10.21 -12.49 -2.23
CA ALA A 15 10.54 -11.79 -1.01
C ALA A 15 10.61 -10.28 -1.28
N TYR A 16 9.89 -9.49 -0.48
CA TYR A 16 10.00 -8.03 -0.52
C TYR A 16 11.43 -7.61 -0.15
N ARG A 17 12.02 -6.74 -0.97
CA ARG A 17 13.38 -6.22 -0.76
C ARG A 17 13.32 -4.71 -0.62
N PRO A 18 13.19 -4.19 0.61
CA PRO A 18 13.14 -2.74 0.81
C PRO A 18 14.42 -2.08 0.28
N GLY A 19 14.27 -0.86 -0.23
CA GLY A 19 15.40 -0.03 -0.62
C GLY A 19 16.38 0.12 0.55
N ARG A 20 17.69 0.03 0.26
CA ARG A 20 18.73 0.23 1.28
C ARG A 20 18.87 1.72 1.59
N PRO A 21 19.00 2.11 2.86
CA PRO A 21 19.39 3.48 3.19
C PRO A 21 20.78 3.78 2.57
N PRO A 22 21.06 5.03 2.18
CA PRO A 22 22.37 5.39 1.66
C PRO A 22 23.44 5.12 2.71
N ALA A 23 24.57 4.54 2.30
CA ALA A 23 25.72 4.40 3.19
C ALA A 23 26.30 5.80 3.47
N ALA A 24 26.60 6.09 4.74
CA ALA A 24 27.26 7.34 5.10
C ALA A 24 28.67 7.37 4.48
N VAL A 25 28.96 8.44 3.73
CA VAL A 25 30.30 8.71 3.20
C VAL A 25 30.84 9.94 3.91
N GLU A 26 32.01 9.82 4.54
CA GLU A 26 32.63 10.91 5.29
C GLU A 26 32.83 12.14 4.38
N GLY A 27 32.44 13.31 4.87
CA GLY A 27 32.49 14.56 4.11
C GLY A 27 31.38 14.75 3.06
N ILE A 28 30.43 13.81 2.94
CA ILE A 28 29.30 13.91 2.00
C ILE A 28 27.95 13.87 2.73
N THR A 29 27.15 14.92 2.56
CA THR A 29 25.75 14.92 3.01
C THR A 29 24.92 13.96 2.16
N SER A 30 24.32 12.95 2.80
CA SER A 30 23.44 12.00 2.13
C SER A 30 22.00 12.52 2.10
N TYR A 31 21.35 12.45 0.94
CA TYR A 31 19.94 12.79 0.76
C TYR A 31 19.13 11.54 0.38
N LYS A 32 17.94 11.37 0.97
CA LYS A 32 17.06 10.25 0.66
C LYS A 32 16.20 10.57 -0.56
N LEU A 33 16.49 9.90 -1.69
CA LEU A 33 15.81 10.11 -2.97
C LEU A 33 15.29 8.78 -3.59
N SER A 34 15.04 7.77 -2.75
CA SER A 34 14.79 6.38 -3.18
C SER A 34 13.36 5.88 -3.00
N SER A 35 12.44 6.71 -2.49
CA SER A 35 11.07 6.27 -2.10
C SER A 35 9.93 7.18 -2.57
N ASN A 36 10.18 8.07 -3.53
CA ASN A 36 9.19 9.03 -4.06
C ASN A 36 8.53 9.91 -2.98
N GLU A 37 9.22 10.14 -1.85
CA GLU A 37 8.73 10.98 -0.76
C GLU A 37 8.68 12.45 -1.18
N ASN A 38 7.69 13.19 -0.68
CA ASN A 38 7.65 14.64 -0.86
C ASN A 38 8.73 15.28 0.02
N HIS A 39 9.49 16.24 -0.53
CA HIS A 39 10.54 16.96 0.17
C HIS A 39 10.02 18.16 0.98
N LEU A 40 8.76 18.54 0.77
CA LEU A 40 8.12 19.64 1.49
C LEU A 40 7.70 19.20 2.88
N GLU A 41 7.84 20.12 3.84
CA GLU A 41 7.25 19.97 5.16
C GLU A 41 5.72 19.92 5.07
N PRO A 42 5.05 19.21 5.99
CA PRO A 42 3.60 19.25 6.08
C PRO A 42 3.11 20.67 6.35
N LEU A 43 1.92 21.00 5.84
CA LEU A 43 1.28 22.28 6.13
C LEU A 43 1.03 22.41 7.64
N ALA A 44 1.14 23.63 8.19
CA ALA A 44 0.91 23.90 9.61
C ALA A 44 -0.46 23.37 10.09
N SER A 45 -1.50 23.53 9.27
CA SER A 45 -2.84 23.01 9.57
C SER A 45 -2.91 21.48 9.66
N VAL A 46 -2.07 20.75 8.93
CA VAL A 46 -1.98 19.28 9.03
C VAL A 46 -1.30 18.89 10.34
N VAL A 47 -0.23 19.60 10.71
CA VAL A 47 0.46 19.38 11.99
C VAL A 47 -0.50 19.61 13.16
N GLU A 48 -1.20 20.75 13.16
CA GLU A 48 -2.20 21.09 14.18
C GLU A 48 -3.32 20.05 14.29
N ALA A 49 -3.83 19.54 13.16
CA ALA A 49 -4.87 18.50 13.16
C ALA A 49 -4.38 17.17 13.75
N VAL A 50 -3.15 16.75 13.42
CA VAL A 50 -2.54 15.52 13.96
C VAL A 50 -2.28 15.66 15.45
N GLU A 51 -1.75 16.79 15.90
CA GLU A 51 -1.52 17.06 17.33
C GLU A 51 -2.84 17.08 18.11
N GLY A 52 -3.87 17.74 17.57
CA GLY A 52 -5.21 17.76 18.17
C GLY A 52 -5.84 16.37 18.30
N ALA A 53 -5.66 15.50 17.30
CA ALA A 53 -6.16 14.12 17.33
C ALA A 53 -5.39 13.20 18.31
N SER A 54 -4.15 13.56 18.65
CA SER A 54 -3.26 12.74 19.49
C SER A 54 -3.62 12.72 20.98
N GLY A 55 -4.64 13.48 21.41
CA GLY A 55 -5.03 13.60 22.82
C GLY A 55 -5.76 12.38 23.42
N ALA A 56 -6.28 11.47 22.59
CA ALA A 56 -7.07 10.31 23.03
C ALA A 56 -6.67 8.98 22.36
N PRO A 57 -5.38 8.58 22.38
CA PRO A 57 -4.88 7.41 21.63
C PRO A 57 -5.41 6.07 22.14
N ALA A 58 -6.03 6.05 23.33
CA ALA A 58 -6.66 4.86 23.90
C ALA A 58 -8.07 4.58 23.34
N LEU A 59 -8.66 5.54 22.61
CA LEU A 59 -9.98 5.37 22.01
C LEU A 59 -9.84 4.81 20.59
N TYR A 60 -10.78 3.96 20.21
CA TYR A 60 -10.90 3.54 18.81
C TYR A 60 -11.27 4.75 17.93
N PRO A 61 -10.70 4.85 16.72
CA PRO A 61 -11.15 5.83 15.74
C PRO A 61 -12.56 5.48 15.23
N ASP A 62 -13.18 6.41 14.49
CA ASP A 62 -14.37 6.11 13.71
C ASP A 62 -14.06 4.97 12.72
N PRO A 63 -14.69 3.79 12.85
CA PRO A 63 -14.40 2.64 12.00
C PRO A 63 -14.79 2.84 10.54
N ALA A 64 -15.66 3.81 10.24
CA ALA A 64 -16.11 4.11 8.88
C ALA A 64 -15.36 5.30 8.24
N ALA A 65 -14.48 5.99 8.99
CA ALA A 65 -13.84 7.22 8.56
C ALA A 65 -14.83 8.20 7.89
N THR A 66 -15.98 8.42 8.53
CA THR A 66 -17.19 9.03 7.94
C THR A 66 -16.92 10.41 7.36
N GLU A 67 -16.25 11.27 8.13
CA GLU A 67 -15.93 12.63 7.71
C GLU A 67 -14.94 12.65 6.53
N LEU A 68 -13.89 11.82 6.59
CA LEU A 68 -12.91 11.68 5.51
C LEU A 68 -13.56 11.18 4.22
N THR A 69 -14.42 10.16 4.33
CA THR A 69 -15.12 9.56 3.18
C THR A 69 -16.03 10.58 2.51
N ALA A 70 -16.79 11.36 3.28
CA ALA A 70 -17.64 12.43 2.75
C ALA A 70 -16.82 13.54 2.06
N ALA A 71 -15.71 13.97 2.68
CA ALA A 71 -14.84 15.00 2.12
C ALA A 71 -14.17 14.56 0.80
N LEU A 72 -13.71 13.30 0.74
CA LEU A 72 -13.13 12.73 -0.49
C LEU A 72 -14.17 12.59 -1.60
N ALA A 73 -15.39 12.17 -1.28
CA ALA A 73 -16.49 12.04 -2.23
C ALA A 73 -16.86 13.39 -2.85
N ASP A 74 -16.98 14.44 -2.03
CA ASP A 74 -17.22 15.81 -2.49
C ASP A 74 -16.06 16.33 -3.36
N TYR A 75 -14.82 16.16 -2.89
CA TYR A 75 -13.62 16.59 -3.62
C TYR A 75 -13.51 15.97 -5.02
N HIS A 76 -13.86 14.69 -5.15
CA HIS A 76 -13.83 13.97 -6.43
C HIS A 76 -15.13 14.06 -7.23
N GLY A 77 -16.21 14.63 -6.67
CA GLY A 77 -17.52 14.72 -7.31
C GLY A 77 -18.18 13.35 -7.57
N VAL A 78 -18.02 12.41 -6.64
CA VAL A 78 -18.56 11.04 -6.74
C VAL A 78 -19.52 10.73 -5.58
N PRO A 79 -20.42 9.74 -5.73
CA PRO A 79 -21.20 9.23 -4.61
C PRO A 79 -20.33 8.73 -3.44
N VAL A 80 -20.81 8.90 -2.20
CA VAL A 80 -20.08 8.49 -0.99
C VAL A 80 -19.77 6.99 -0.97
N ASP A 81 -20.68 6.17 -1.50
CA ASP A 81 -20.54 4.71 -1.61
C ASP A 81 -19.52 4.26 -2.68
N HIS A 82 -18.95 5.20 -3.45
CA HIS A 82 -17.82 4.94 -4.35
C HIS A 82 -16.46 5.11 -3.67
N VAL A 83 -16.42 5.56 -2.40
CA VAL A 83 -15.17 5.82 -1.67
C VAL A 83 -14.96 4.75 -0.60
N VAL A 84 -13.74 4.21 -0.56
CA VAL A 84 -13.28 3.30 0.49
C VAL A 84 -11.92 3.77 0.99
N THR A 85 -11.80 3.94 2.31
CA THR A 85 -10.55 4.32 2.98
C THR A 85 -9.74 3.09 3.41
N SER A 86 -8.43 3.19 3.42
CA SER A 86 -7.52 2.15 3.91
C SER A 86 -6.23 2.77 4.46
N ALA A 87 -5.44 1.99 5.19
CA ALA A 87 -4.11 2.36 5.67
C ALA A 87 -3.07 2.30 4.53
N GLY A 88 -3.27 3.15 3.53
CA GLY A 88 -2.46 3.22 2.32
C GLY A 88 -3.00 2.35 1.18
N SER A 89 -2.80 2.79 -0.06
CA SER A 89 -3.36 2.14 -1.26
C SER A 89 -2.93 0.68 -1.44
N SER A 90 -1.81 0.28 -0.83
CA SER A 90 -1.37 -1.12 -0.77
C SER A 90 -2.36 -2.03 -0.05
N GLU A 91 -3.03 -1.57 1.00
CA GLU A 91 -4.10 -2.33 1.67
C GLU A 91 -5.34 -2.41 0.78
N SER A 92 -5.72 -1.30 0.12
CA SER A 92 -6.81 -1.33 -0.88
C SER A 92 -6.53 -2.35 -1.99
N LEU A 93 -5.30 -2.41 -2.48
CA LEU A 93 -4.88 -3.38 -3.50
C LEU A 93 -4.94 -4.82 -2.97
N ALA A 94 -4.52 -5.05 -1.72
CA ALA A 94 -4.62 -6.37 -1.09
C ALA A 94 -6.08 -6.81 -0.90
N ALA A 95 -6.96 -5.90 -0.46
CA ALA A 95 -8.39 -6.15 -0.35
C ALA A 95 -9.00 -6.47 -1.72
N LEU A 96 -8.68 -5.68 -2.76
CA LEU A 96 -9.12 -5.91 -4.13
C LEU A 96 -8.72 -7.30 -4.63
N VAL A 97 -7.45 -7.69 -4.45
CA VAL A 97 -6.97 -9.04 -4.75
C VAL A 97 -7.77 -10.09 -3.98
N GLY A 98 -8.01 -9.89 -2.70
CA GLY A 98 -8.74 -10.84 -1.84
C GLY A 98 -10.19 -11.07 -2.27
N ILE A 99 -10.86 -10.06 -2.84
CA ILE A 99 -12.25 -10.18 -3.29
C ILE A 99 -12.39 -10.56 -4.78
N THR A 100 -11.34 -10.38 -5.59
CA THR A 100 -11.39 -10.63 -7.04
C THR A 100 -10.65 -11.87 -7.49
N LEU A 101 -9.54 -12.25 -6.85
CA LEU A 101 -8.64 -13.30 -7.34
C LEU A 101 -8.71 -14.59 -6.53
N ASP A 102 -8.57 -15.70 -7.25
CA ASP A 102 -8.43 -17.06 -6.73
C ASP A 102 -7.54 -17.87 -7.69
N GLY A 103 -7.31 -19.15 -7.39
CA GLY A 103 -6.42 -20.01 -8.15
C GLY A 103 -6.89 -20.33 -9.58
N GLU A 104 -8.12 -20.02 -9.95
CA GLU A 104 -8.67 -20.25 -11.29
C GLU A 104 -8.58 -19.01 -12.19
N LYS A 105 -8.25 -17.86 -11.60
CA LYS A 105 -8.22 -16.56 -12.28
C LYS A 105 -6.82 -16.15 -12.72
N GLN A 106 -6.81 -15.06 -13.48
CA GLN A 106 -5.60 -14.44 -14.01
C GLN A 106 -5.57 -12.96 -13.66
N VAL A 107 -4.38 -12.44 -13.45
CA VAL A 107 -4.14 -11.01 -13.21
C VAL A 107 -3.12 -10.50 -14.22
N VAL A 108 -3.46 -9.39 -14.87
CA VAL A 108 -2.67 -8.79 -15.94
C VAL A 108 -2.13 -7.44 -15.45
N TYR A 109 -0.83 -7.21 -15.62
CA TYR A 109 -0.20 -5.93 -15.26
C TYR A 109 1.03 -5.66 -16.14
N PRO A 110 1.38 -4.39 -16.39
CA PRO A 110 2.60 -4.03 -17.11
C PRO A 110 3.86 -4.39 -16.30
N TRP A 111 4.97 -4.67 -16.96
CA TRP A 111 6.24 -4.99 -16.32
C TRP A 111 7.45 -4.45 -17.10
N PRO A 112 8.41 -3.76 -16.44
CA PRO A 112 8.47 -3.45 -15.01
C PRO A 112 7.40 -2.44 -14.54
N SER A 113 6.86 -2.66 -13.33
CA SER A 113 5.87 -1.77 -12.69
C SER A 113 5.95 -1.93 -11.17
N PHE A 114 4.85 -1.69 -10.44
CA PHE A 114 4.81 -1.77 -8.98
C PHE A 114 5.05 -3.20 -8.48
N GLU A 115 6.05 -3.35 -7.60
CA GLU A 115 6.52 -4.66 -7.13
C GLU A 115 5.49 -5.45 -6.30
N MET A 116 4.49 -4.76 -5.74
CA MET A 116 3.43 -5.43 -4.99
C MET A 116 2.44 -6.21 -5.86
N TYR A 117 2.35 -5.95 -7.18
CA TYR A 117 1.47 -6.72 -8.06
C TYR A 117 1.80 -8.22 -8.06
N PRO A 118 3.05 -8.66 -8.38
CA PRO A 118 3.38 -10.08 -8.31
C PRO A 118 3.33 -10.63 -6.88
N GLN A 119 3.69 -9.83 -5.88
CA GLN A 119 3.69 -10.25 -4.48
C GLN A 119 2.27 -10.59 -3.98
N LEU A 120 1.32 -9.65 -4.09
CA LEU A 120 -0.06 -9.86 -3.64
C LEU A 120 -0.77 -10.93 -4.46
N SER A 121 -0.54 -10.95 -5.77
CA SER A 121 -1.15 -11.94 -6.67
C SER A 121 -0.72 -13.37 -6.33
N SER A 122 0.55 -13.57 -5.94
CA SER A 122 1.03 -14.89 -5.53
C SER A 122 0.24 -15.49 -4.35
N PHE A 123 -0.26 -14.67 -3.42
CA PHE A 123 -1.06 -15.12 -2.28
C PHE A 123 -2.42 -15.70 -2.67
N SER A 124 -2.97 -15.30 -3.81
CA SER A 124 -4.23 -15.84 -4.33
C SER A 124 -4.05 -17.19 -5.03
N GLY A 125 -2.84 -17.49 -5.50
CA GLY A 125 -2.57 -18.62 -6.40
C GLY A 125 -2.97 -18.36 -7.86
N ALA A 126 -3.45 -17.14 -8.18
CA ALA A 126 -3.83 -16.75 -9.54
C ALA A 126 -2.65 -16.79 -10.51
N ARG A 127 -2.95 -17.02 -11.80
CA ARG A 127 -1.95 -16.95 -12.86
C ARG A 127 -1.57 -15.48 -13.12
N GLN A 128 -0.29 -15.17 -12.99
CA GLN A 128 0.24 -13.83 -13.27
C GLN A 128 0.58 -13.68 -14.76
N VAL A 129 0.15 -12.57 -15.37
CA VAL A 129 0.44 -12.20 -16.76
C VAL A 129 1.12 -10.84 -16.77
N ALA A 130 2.45 -10.85 -16.68
CA ALA A 130 3.28 -9.66 -16.78
C ALA A 130 3.47 -9.27 -18.26
N VAL A 131 3.02 -8.07 -18.65
CA VAL A 131 3.09 -7.57 -20.03
C VAL A 131 4.29 -6.62 -20.19
N PRO A 132 5.23 -6.88 -21.10
CA PRO A 132 6.37 -5.98 -21.33
C PRO A 132 5.94 -4.57 -21.73
N LEU A 133 6.67 -3.56 -21.25
CA LEU A 133 6.56 -2.18 -21.76
C LEU A 133 7.10 -2.10 -23.20
N THR A 134 6.56 -1.18 -24.00
CA THR A 134 6.98 -0.88 -25.38
C THR A 134 7.94 0.30 -25.44
#